data_AF-A0A256YYL3-F1
#
_entry.id   AF-A0A256YYL3-F1
#
_cell.length_a   1.000
_cell.length_b   1.000
_cell.length_c   1.000
_cell.angle_alpha   90.00
_cell.angle_beta   90.00
_cell.angle_gamma   90.00
#
_symmetry.space_group_name_H-M   'P 1'
#
loop_
_entity.id
_entity.type
_entity.pdbx_description
1 polymer ?
#
loop_
_entity_poly.entity_id
_entity_poly.type
_entity_poly.pdbx_seq_one_letter_code
_entity_poly.pdbx_strand_id
1 'polypeptide(L)' 'MLRIAVEYGKPVSIHSRGAWRDCLELVAESRVESAVFHWFSGPRDVLDEIIDRGYYISATPAAAYRREPSRQ' A
#
# COMPACT_ATOMS: atom_id res chain seq x y z
N MET A 1 -6.99 0.65 13.45
CA MET A 1 -6.10 1.83 13.33
C MET A 1 -6.62 2.86 12.33
N LEU A 2 -7.14 2.47 11.15
CA LEU A 2 -7.69 3.41 10.16
C LEU A 2 -8.75 4.37 10.73
N ARG A 3 -9.68 3.90 11.56
CA ARG A 3 -10.68 4.76 12.23
C ARG A 3 -10.06 5.88 13.06
N ILE A 4 -8.98 5.58 13.80
CA ILE A 4 -8.27 6.57 14.62
C ILE A 4 -7.55 7.56 13.70
N ALA A 5 -6.95 7.08 12.61
CA ALA A 5 -6.31 7.96 11.63
C ALA A 5 -7.31 8.96 11.02
N VAL A 6 -8.52 8.50 10.70
CA VAL A 6 -9.62 9.36 10.24
C VAL A 6 -10.05 10.36 11.33
N GLU A 7 -10.29 9.88 12.55
CA GLU A 7 -10.73 10.70 13.69
C GLU A 7 -9.78 11.87 13.99
N TYR A 8 -8.47 11.66 13.80
CA TYR A 8 -7.44 12.64 14.09
C TYR A 8 -6.76 13.26 12.85
N GLY A 9 -7.30 13.00 11.65
CA GLY A 9 -6.74 13.51 10.39
C GLY A 9 -5.26 13.16 10.19
N LYS A 10 -4.86 11.93 10.52
CA LYS A 10 -3.48 11.45 10.40
C LYS A 10 -3.29 10.59 9.15
N PRO A 11 -2.14 10.71 8.46
CA PRO A 11 -1.80 9.78 7.39
C PRO A 11 -1.54 8.38 7.95
N VAL A 12 -1.70 7.36 7.11
CA VAL A 12 -1.44 5.97 7.48
C VAL A 12 -0.19 5.45 6.77
N SER A 13 0.75 4.88 7.53
CA SER A 13 1.86 4.09 6.99
C SER A 13 1.50 2.61 7.05
N ILE A 14 1.43 1.98 5.88
CA ILE A 14 0.93 0.62 5.70
C ILE A 14 2.12 -0.27 5.36
N HIS A 15 2.33 -1.31 6.17
CA HIS A 15 3.24 -2.39 5.85
C HIS A 15 2.44 -3.62 5.44
N SER A 16 2.75 -4.20 4.28
CA SER A 16 2.13 -5.44 3.80
C SER A 16 3.10 -6.28 3.00
N ARG A 17 3.04 -7.61 3.20
CA ARG A 17 3.80 -8.61 2.45
C ARG A 17 2.84 -9.74 2.06
N GLY A 18 2.52 -9.84 0.77
CA GLY A 18 1.57 -10.85 0.27
C GLY A 18 0.09 -10.45 0.31
N ALA A 19 -0.28 -9.40 1.07
CA ALA A 19 -1.67 -8.96 1.25
C ALA A 19 -1.88 -7.54 0.70
N TRP A 20 -1.24 -7.19 -0.42
CA TRP A 20 -1.25 -5.82 -0.94
C TRP A 20 -2.65 -5.38 -1.41
N ARG A 21 -3.38 -6.29 -2.09
CA ARG A 21 -4.74 -6.06 -2.59
C ARG A 21 -5.71 -5.79 -1.44
N ASP A 22 -5.76 -6.71 -0.47
CA ASP A 22 -6.60 -6.57 0.73
C ASP A 22 -6.30 -5.27 1.49
N CYS A 23 -5.01 -4.92 1.63
CA CYS A 23 -4.62 -3.67 2.29
C CYS A 23 -5.06 -2.43 1.51
N LEU A 24 -5.00 -2.46 0.17
CA LEU A 24 -5.49 -1.38 -0.68
C LEU A 24 -7.00 -1.23 -0.57
N GLU A 25 -7.75 -2.34 -0.62
CA GLU A 25 -9.20 -2.35 -0.48
C GLU A 25 -9.65 -1.79 0.87
N LEU A 26 -9.03 -2.24 1.97
CA LEU A 26 -9.35 -1.72 3.32
C LEU A 26 -9.12 -0.21 3.46
N VAL A 27 -8.10 0.33 2.78
CA VAL A 27 -7.80 1.77 2.80
C VAL A 27 -8.76 2.51 1.89
N ALA A 28 -9.07 1.96 0.71
CA ALA A 28 -10.02 2.51 -0.24
C ALA A 28 -11.46 2.58 0.32
N GLU A 29 -11.87 1.59 1.10
CA GLU A 29 -13.18 1.56 1.79
C GLU A 29 -13.19 2.44 3.05
N SER A 30 -12.01 2.85 3.53
CA SER A 30 -11.89 3.79 4.63
C SER A 30 -12.07 5.24 4.18
N ARG A 31 -12.14 6.16 5.15
CA ARG A 31 -12.12 7.60 4.89
C ARG A 31 -10.72 8.22 5.04
N VAL A 32 -9.67 7.40 4.94
CA VAL A 32 -8.29 7.89 5.06
C VAL A 32 -7.95 8.72 3.82
N GLU A 33 -7.54 9.97 4.03
CA GLU A 33 -7.22 10.89 2.95
C GLU A 33 -5.80 10.70 2.40
N SER A 34 -4.88 10.16 3.21
CA SER A 34 -3.48 9.99 2.84
C SER A 34 -2.90 8.70 3.39
N ALA A 35 -2.35 7.88 2.50
CA ALA A 35 -1.75 6.60 2.84
C ALA A 35 -0.42 6.40 2.10
N VAL A 36 0.56 5.79 2.77
CA VAL A 36 1.80 5.33 2.18
C VAL A 36 1.95 3.82 2.37
N PHE A 37 2.11 3.09 1.27
CA PHE A 37 2.49 1.67 1.28
C PHE A 37 4.01 1.58 1.43
N HIS A 38 4.44 1.46 2.68
CA HIS A 38 5.83 1.40 3.05
C HIS A 38 6.47 0.09 2.59
N TRP A 39 7.60 0.22 1.90
CA TRP A 39 8.39 -0.89 1.36
C TRP A 39 7.62 -1.75 0.36
N PHE A 40 6.86 -1.08 -0.51
CA PHE A 40 6.05 -1.76 -1.52
C PHE A 40 6.90 -2.63 -2.46
N SER A 41 6.53 -3.90 -2.55
CA SER A 41 7.13 -4.92 -3.42
C SER A 41 6.05 -5.77 -4.10
N GLY A 42 4.80 -5.29 -4.10
CA GLY A 42 3.64 -6.00 -4.63
C GLY A 42 3.48 -5.89 -6.15
N PRO A 43 2.48 -6.58 -6.72
CA PRO A 43 2.19 -6.62 -8.16
C PRO A 43 1.98 -5.24 -8.82
N ARG A 44 2.21 -5.14 -10.14
CA ARG A 44 2.14 -3.86 -10.89
C ARG A 44 0.72 -3.30 -10.95
N ASP A 45 -0.28 -4.15 -11.08
CA ASP A 45 -1.70 -3.79 -11.03
C ASP A 45 -2.11 -3.19 -9.68
N VAL A 46 -1.52 -3.64 -8.56
CA VAL A 46 -1.74 -3.00 -7.25
C VAL A 46 -1.04 -1.65 -7.19
N LEU A 47 0.19 -1.56 -7.72
CA LEU A 47 0.95 -0.31 -7.76
C LEU A 47 0.22 0.79 -8.53
N ASP A 48 -0.23 0.49 -9.75
CA ASP A 48 -0.91 1.45 -10.61
C ASP A 48 -2.16 1.99 -9.89
N GLU A 49 -2.95 1.12 -9.25
CA GLU A 49 -4.14 1.55 -8.49
C GLU A 49 -3.80 2.37 -7.23
N ILE A 50 -2.70 2.08 -6.53
CA ILE A 50 -2.22 2.91 -5.41
C ILE A 50 -1.97 4.34 -5.90
N ILE A 51 -1.29 4.50 -7.04
CA ILE A 51 -0.96 5.80 -7.61
C ILE A 51 -2.22 6.52 -8.14
N ASP A 52 -3.11 5.82 -8.84
CA ASP A 52 -4.35 6.38 -9.40
C ASP A 52 -5.28 6.92 -8.30
N ARG A 53 -5.27 6.30 -7.12
CA ARG A 53 -6.02 6.76 -5.94
C ARG A 53 -5.36 7.93 -5.20
N GLY A 54 -4.18 8.38 -5.64
CA GLY A 54 -3.42 9.46 -4.99
C GLY A 54 -2.68 9.04 -3.73
N TYR A 55 -2.52 7.73 -3.50
CA TYR A 55 -1.71 7.20 -2.41
C TYR A 55 -0.24 7.06 -2.83
N TYR A 56 0.62 6.83 -1.84
CA TYR A 56 2.06 6.85 -2.03
C TYR A 56 2.66 5.46 -1.85
N ILE A 57 3.78 5.21 -2.54
CA ILE A 57 4.71 4.14 -2.22
C ILE A 57 6.04 4.73 -1.78
N SER A 58 6.80 3.99 -0.98
CA SER A 58 8.19 4.35 -0.74
C SER A 58 9.06 3.98 -1.95
N ALA A 59 9.92 4.89 -2.40
CA ALA A 59 10.99 4.57 -3.34
C ALA A 59 12.15 3.91 -2.56
N THR A 60 12.23 2.58 -2.57
CA THR A 60 13.30 1.82 -1.91
C THR A 60 13.93 0.80 -2.85
N PRO A 61 15.13 0.27 -2.53
CA PRO A 61 15.75 -0.80 -3.33
C PRO A 61 14.84 -2.02 -3.51
N ALA A 62 13.87 -2.26 -2.62
CA ALA A 62 12.86 -3.31 -2.78
C ALA A 62 12.11 -3.22 -4.13
N ALA A 63 11.98 -2.02 -4.71
CA ALA A 63 11.41 -1.83 -6.05
C ALA A 63 12.27 -2.49 -7.15
N ALA A 64 13.60 -2.53 -6.98
CA ALA A 64 14.54 -3.20 -7.88
C ALA A 64 14.67 -4.69 -7.56
N TYR A 65 14.49 -5.10 -6.30
CA TYR A 65 14.54 -6.51 -5.88
C TYR A 65 13.16 -7.18 -6.02
N ARG A 66 12.66 -7.31 -7.25
CA ARG A 66 11.51 -8.16 -7.55
C ARG A 66 12.00 -9.54 -7.97
N ARG A 67 12.20 -10.45 -7.01
CA ARG A 67 12.28 -11.88 -7.32
C ARG A 67 10.88 -12.46 -7.19
N GLU A 68 10.26 -12.81 -8.32
CA GLU A 68 9.15 -13.76 -8.29
C GLU A 68 9.65 -15.04 -7.62
N PRO A 69 9.05 -15.50 -6.50
CA PRO A 69 9.20 -16.88 -6.12
C PRO A 69 8.56 -17.67 -7.26
N SER A 70 9.38 -18.42 -8.01
CA SER A 70 8.87 -19.46 -8.90
C SER A 70 7.91 -20.32 -8.08
N ARG A 71 6.63 -20.34 -8.47
CA ARG A 71 5.67 -21.33 -7.96
C ARG A 71 6.28 -22.70 -8.24
N GLN A 72 6.77 -23.37 -7.20
CA GLN A 72 6.96 -24.81 -7.18
C GLN A 72 5.62 -25.46 -6.90
#